data_AF-A0A950ZVU1-F1
#
_entry.id   AF-A0A950ZVU1-F1
#
_cell.length_a   1.000
_cell.length_b   1.000
_cell.length_c   1.000
_cell.angle_alpha   90.00
_cell.angle_beta   90.00
_cell.angle_gamma   90.00
#
_symmetry.space_group_name_H-M   'P 1'
#
loop_
_entity.id
_entity.type
_entity.pdbx_description
1 polymer ?
#
loop_
_entity_poly.entity_id
_entity_poly.type
_entity_poly.pdbx_seq_one_letter_code
_entity_poly.pdbx_strand_id
1 'polypeptide(L)'
;MLVGRVPDQASSVDSEYADYLAKLPDDAAKANGVLVGEQVAAAILTWRTNDGFDNDVPYVQRPPGPGVFEPVLPTPPVDVKLQQVRPLTLTSNSQFRPDGPSALTGAQYAADLNEIKAYGGTD
;
A
#
# COMPACT_ATOMS: atom_id res chain seq x y z
N MET A 1 11.06 -0.21 -14.45
CA MET A 1 10.62 0.07 -13.06
C MET A 1 9.42 -0.79 -12.66
N LEU A 2 8.30 -0.73 -13.38
CA LEU A 2 7.07 -1.45 -13.04
C LEU A 2 7.24 -2.98 -13.11
N VAL A 3 7.84 -3.48 -14.20
CA VAL A 3 8.10 -4.92 -14.42
C VAL A 3 8.94 -5.55 -13.30
N GLY A 4 9.88 -4.79 -12.72
CA GLY A 4 10.70 -5.27 -11.61
C GLY A 4 9.95 -5.41 -10.28
N ARG A 5 8.75 -4.84 -10.15
CA ARG A 5 7.89 -4.93 -8.95
C ARG A 5 6.63 -5.77 -9.18
N VAL A 6 6.18 -5.84 -10.43
CA VAL A 6 4.96 -6.56 -10.81
C VAL A 6 5.29 -7.46 -12.01
N PRO A 7 6.09 -8.52 -11.81
CA PRO A 7 6.60 -9.35 -12.89
C PRO A 7 5.49 -10.04 -13.69
N ASP A 8 4.36 -10.35 -13.04
CA ASP A 8 3.20 -10.97 -13.70
C ASP A 8 2.57 -10.07 -14.78
N GLN A 9 2.86 -8.76 -14.75
CA GLN A 9 2.39 -7.79 -15.75
C GLN A 9 3.45 -7.46 -16.80
N ALA A 10 4.61 -8.15 -16.79
CA ALA A 10 5.73 -7.87 -17.69
C ALA A 10 5.30 -7.81 -19.15
N SER A 11 4.60 -8.83 -19.63
CA SER A 11 4.18 -8.94 -21.04
C SER A 11 3.28 -7.78 -21.48
N SER A 12 2.32 -7.39 -20.64
CA SER A 12 1.42 -6.28 -20.94
C SER A 12 2.18 -4.95 -20.95
N VAL A 13 3.06 -4.73 -19.98
CA VAL A 13 3.85 -3.49 -19.88
C VAL A 13 4.84 -3.38 -21.05
N ASP A 14 5.50 -4.48 -21.42
CA ASP A 14 6.47 -4.51 -22.51
C ASP A 14 5.79 -4.26 -23.87
N SER A 15 4.57 -4.80 -24.08
CA SER A 15 3.78 -4.53 -25.28
C SER A 15 3.42 -3.05 -25.40
N GLU A 16 2.86 -2.45 -24.35
CA GLU A 16 2.49 -1.03 -24.33
C GLU A 16 3.72 -0.12 -24.51
N TYR A 17 4.86 -0.50 -23.90
CA TYR A 17 6.11 0.22 -24.06
C TYR A 17 6.61 0.20 -25.52
N ALA A 18 6.58 -0.97 -26.17
CA ALA A 18 6.95 -1.10 -27.58
C ALA A 18 6.04 -0.26 -28.49
N ASP A 19 4.72 -0.34 -28.29
CA ASP A 19 3.73 0.43 -29.05
C ASP A 19 3.87 1.94 -28.85
N TYR A 20 4.23 2.38 -27.64
CA TYR A 20 4.53 3.78 -27.36
C TYR A 20 5.80 4.23 -28.10
N LEU A 21 6.89 3.46 -28.00
CA LEU A 21 8.15 3.80 -28.65
C LEU A 21 8.07 3.80 -30.19
N ALA A 22 7.22 2.95 -30.77
CA ALA A 22 7.01 2.88 -32.22
C ALA A 22 6.36 4.15 -32.80
N LYS A 23 5.65 4.93 -31.98
CA LYS A 23 5.00 6.20 -32.38
C LYS A 23 5.96 7.39 -32.37
N LEU A 24 7.15 7.23 -31.78
CA LEU A 24 8.15 8.29 -31.68
C LEU A 24 9.17 8.20 -32.82
N PRO A 25 9.66 9.33 -33.35
CA PRO A 25 10.77 9.34 -34.28
C PRO A 25 11.98 8.57 -33.73
N ASP A 26 12.65 7.82 -34.60
CA ASP A 26 13.85 7.08 -34.22
C ASP A 26 15.07 8.02 -34.26
N ASP A 27 15.25 8.78 -33.18
CA ASP A 27 16.28 9.80 -33.07
C ASP A 27 17.07 9.75 -31.74
N ALA A 28 18.08 10.60 -31.63
CA ALA A 28 18.90 10.69 -30.42
C ALA A 28 18.10 11.12 -29.19
N ALA A 29 17.01 11.89 -29.34
CA ALA A 29 16.20 12.33 -28.22
C ALA A 29 15.43 11.15 -27.61
N LYS A 30 14.83 10.28 -28.45
CA LYS A 30 14.21 9.02 -28.02
C LYS A 30 15.21 8.12 -27.31
N ALA A 31 16.38 7.88 -27.91
CA ALA A 31 17.41 7.03 -27.31
C ALA A 31 17.88 7.57 -25.94
N ASN A 32 18.12 8.88 -25.83
CA ASN A 32 18.51 9.52 -24.58
C ASN A 32 17.41 9.44 -23.52
N GLY A 33 16.14 9.62 -23.91
CA GLY A 33 15.00 9.50 -23.00
C GLY A 33 14.87 8.10 -22.41
N VAL A 34 15.05 7.06 -23.23
CA VAL A 34 15.07 5.66 -22.77
C VAL A 34 16.20 5.44 -21.78
N LEU A 35 17.42 5.87 -22.11
CA LEU A 35 18.59 5.72 -21.23
C LEU A 35 18.38 6.40 -19.87
N VAL A 36 17.86 7.63 -19.84
CA VAL A 36 17.54 8.33 -18.58
C VAL A 36 16.45 7.58 -17.80
N GLY A 37 15.40 7.13 -18.49
CA GLY A 37 14.32 6.35 -17.87
C GLY A 37 14.81 5.08 -17.19
N GLU A 38 15.71 4.33 -17.85
CA GLU A 38 16.33 3.12 -17.29
C GLU A 38 17.20 3.43 -16.06
N GLN A 39 18.01 4.48 -16.12
CA GLN A 39 18.86 4.91 -15.00
C GLN A 39 18.02 5.32 -13.78
N VAL A 40 16.98 6.12 -13.99
CA VAL A 40 16.07 6.54 -12.91
C VAL A 40 15.32 5.34 -12.35
N ALA A 41 14.82 4.44 -13.21
CA ALA A 41 14.16 3.22 -12.78
C ALA A 41 15.07 2.35 -11.89
N ALA A 42 16.32 2.16 -12.29
CA ALA A 42 17.30 1.41 -11.51
C ALA A 42 17.58 2.09 -10.16
N ALA A 43 17.80 3.41 -10.16
CA ALA A 43 18.04 4.17 -8.94
C ALA A 43 16.87 4.06 -7.94
N ILE A 44 15.62 4.13 -8.41
CA ILE A 44 14.45 3.97 -7.54
C ILE A 44 14.33 2.54 -7.02
N LEU A 45 14.56 1.52 -7.84
CA LEU A 45 14.52 0.13 -7.38
C LEU A 45 15.59 -0.13 -6.30
N THR A 46 16.81 0.38 -6.49
CA THR A 46 17.87 0.32 -5.48
C THR A 46 17.45 1.09 -4.21
N TRP A 47 16.94 2.31 -4.34
CA TRP A 47 16.46 3.11 -3.21
C TRP A 47 15.33 2.42 -2.44
N ARG A 48 14.52 1.60 -3.11
CA ARG A 48 13.40 0.86 -2.52
C ARG A 48 13.75 -0.60 -2.16
N THR A 49 15.00 -1.00 -2.30
CA THR A 49 15.42 -2.33 -1.85
C THR A 49 15.28 -2.42 -0.32
N ASN A 50 14.78 -3.56 0.17
CA ASN A 50 14.54 -3.83 1.59
C ASN A 50 13.78 -2.70 2.30
N ASP A 51 12.78 -2.13 1.61
CA ASP A 51 11.96 -1.07 2.15
C ASP A 51 10.85 -1.58 3.08
N GLY A 52 10.70 -2.90 3.24
CA GLY A 52 9.68 -3.53 4.08
C GLY A 52 8.36 -3.86 3.36
N PHE A 53 8.19 -3.49 2.09
CA PHE A 53 6.95 -3.74 1.35
C PHE A 53 6.74 -5.24 1.06
N ASP A 54 7.83 -5.93 0.75
CA ASP A 54 7.84 -7.36 0.42
C ASP A 54 8.07 -8.24 1.66
N ASN A 55 8.05 -7.67 2.87
CA ASN A 55 8.20 -8.45 4.09
C ASN A 55 6.94 -9.30 4.34
N ASP A 56 7.16 -10.57 4.66
CA ASP A 56 6.12 -11.42 5.24
C ASP A 56 6.02 -11.14 6.74
N VAL A 57 4.87 -10.61 7.17
CA VAL A 57 4.62 -10.20 8.55
C VAL A 57 3.42 -10.98 9.07
N PRO A 58 3.62 -11.95 9.99
CA PRO A 58 2.51 -12.73 10.51
C PRO A 58 1.61 -11.87 11.40
N TYR A 59 0.30 -12.08 11.29
CA TYR A 59 -0.70 -11.53 12.22
C TYR A 59 -1.30 -12.66 13.05
N VAL A 60 -1.24 -12.49 14.38
CA VAL A 60 -1.83 -13.44 15.33
C VAL A 60 -3.14 -12.86 15.83
N GLN A 61 -4.26 -13.48 15.43
CA GLN A 61 -5.58 -13.09 15.90
C GLN A 61 -5.69 -13.31 17.41
N ARG A 62 -6.12 -12.26 18.14
CA ARG A 62 -6.37 -12.35 19.57
C ARG A 62 -7.71 -13.06 19.84
N PRO A 63 -7.90 -13.66 21.03
CA PRO A 63 -9.19 -14.19 21.44
C PRO A 63 -10.31 -13.15 21.24
N PRO A 64 -11.47 -13.54 20.69
CA PRO A 64 -12.54 -12.59 20.41
C PRO A 64 -13.02 -11.80 21.61
N GLY A 65 -13.40 -10.54 21.38
CA GLY A 65 -13.96 -9.69 22.43
C GLY A 65 -14.01 -8.20 22.11
N PRO A 66 -14.63 -7.38 22.99
CA PRO A 66 -14.75 -5.94 22.78
C PRO A 66 -13.39 -5.27 22.52
N GLY A 67 -13.31 -4.49 21.43
CA GLY A 67 -12.09 -3.77 21.02
C GLY A 67 -11.03 -4.64 20.32
N VAL A 68 -11.29 -5.93 20.11
CA VAL A 68 -10.48 -6.80 19.25
C VAL A 68 -11.04 -6.71 17.83
N PHE A 69 -10.16 -6.56 16.84
CA PHE A 69 -10.55 -6.67 15.43
C PHE A 69 -11.04 -8.09 15.14
N GLU A 70 -12.25 -8.21 14.59
CA GLU A 70 -12.84 -9.48 14.18
C GLU A 70 -12.92 -9.52 12.64
N PRO A 71 -12.24 -10.46 11.97
CA PRO A 71 -12.29 -10.54 10.52
C PRO A 71 -13.62 -11.14 10.06
N VAL A 72 -14.15 -10.64 8.94
CA VAL A 72 -15.41 -11.14 8.35
C VAL A 72 -15.24 -12.51 7.68
N LEU A 73 -14.01 -12.85 7.28
CA LEU A 73 -13.61 -14.14 6.70
C LEU A 73 -12.39 -14.68 7.47
N PRO A 74 -12.10 -16.00 7.47
CA PRO A 74 -10.97 -16.59 8.19
C PRO A 74 -9.61 -16.33 7.49
N THR A 75 -9.36 -15.06 7.14
CA THR A 75 -8.14 -14.58 6.49
C THR A 75 -7.47 -13.53 7.37
N PRO A 76 -6.12 -13.46 7.43
CA PRO A 76 -5.44 -12.37 8.10
C PRO A 76 -5.85 -10.99 7.55
N PRO A 77 -5.74 -9.93 8.37
CA PRO A 77 -5.88 -8.57 7.86
C PRO A 77 -4.91 -8.33 6.70
N VAL A 78 -5.37 -7.63 5.68
CA VAL A 78 -4.55 -7.26 4.54
C VAL A 78 -3.50 -6.24 5.00
N ASP A 79 -2.31 -6.31 4.40
CA ASP A 79 -1.31 -5.25 4.48
C ASP A 79 -0.72 -4.93 5.87
N VAL A 80 -0.71 -5.91 6.79
CA VAL A 80 -0.08 -5.77 8.12
C VAL A 80 1.41 -5.38 8.10
N LYS A 81 2.09 -5.61 6.98
CA LYS A 81 3.48 -5.17 6.74
C LYS A 81 3.65 -3.66 6.58
N LEU A 82 2.58 -2.88 6.30
CA LEU A 82 2.71 -1.44 6.02
C LEU A 82 3.35 -0.66 7.18
N GLN A 83 3.24 -1.15 8.42
CA GLN A 83 3.93 -0.57 9.58
C GLN A 83 5.47 -0.65 9.50
N GLN A 84 6.02 -1.54 8.67
CA GLN A 84 7.45 -1.72 8.44
C GLN A 84 7.94 -1.03 7.16
N VAL A 85 7.02 -0.58 6.30
CA VAL A 85 7.39 0.03 5.02
C VAL A 85 8.06 1.38 5.28
N ARG A 86 9.24 1.60 4.70
CA ARG A 86 9.91 2.91 4.68
C ARG A 86 9.01 3.88 3.89
N PRO A 87 8.52 4.98 4.50
CA PRO A 87 7.69 5.94 3.79
C PRO A 87 8.40 6.57 2.60
N LEU A 88 7.62 7.10 1.65
CA LEU A 88 8.15 7.85 0.51
C LEU A 88 8.52 9.29 0.89
N THR A 89 7.64 9.96 1.64
CA THR A 89 7.77 11.39 1.99
C THR A 89 7.73 11.66 3.50
N LEU A 90 7.19 10.73 4.30
CA LEU A 90 7.09 10.89 5.75
C LEU A 90 8.41 10.56 6.45
N THR A 91 8.66 11.20 7.57
CA THR A 91 9.88 10.95 8.37
C THR A 91 9.79 9.65 9.17
N SER A 92 8.58 9.18 9.48
CA SER A 92 8.31 7.93 10.21
C SER A 92 6.89 7.44 9.93
N ASN A 93 6.64 6.15 10.16
CA ASN A 93 5.29 5.55 10.04
C ASN A 93 4.29 6.09 11.09
N SER A 94 4.77 6.77 12.13
CA SER A 94 3.95 7.35 13.19
C SER A 94 3.84 8.87 13.13
N GLN A 95 4.31 9.53 12.04
CA GLN A 95 4.33 10.99 11.95
C GLN A 95 2.96 11.64 12.21
N PHE A 96 1.87 10.97 11.84
CA PHE A 96 0.49 11.42 12.04
C PHE A 96 -0.34 10.42 12.85
N ARG A 97 0.28 9.69 13.78
CA ARG A 97 -0.46 8.76 14.63
C ARG A 97 -1.44 9.54 15.52
N PRO A 98 -2.76 9.28 15.43
CA PRO A 98 -3.74 9.94 16.29
C PRO A 98 -3.69 9.39 17.71
N ASP A 99 -4.40 10.06 18.62
CA ASP A 99 -4.71 9.51 19.94
C ASP A 99 -5.46 8.18 19.81
N GLY A 100 -5.41 7.39 20.90
CA GLY A 100 -6.09 6.09 20.96
C GLY A 100 -7.61 6.19 20.82
N PRO A 101 -8.29 5.07 20.53
CA PRO A 101 -9.75 5.05 20.43
C PRO A 101 -10.40 5.43 21.77
N SER A 102 -11.64 5.91 21.70
CA SER A 102 -12.49 6.12 22.87
C SER A 102 -12.54 4.87 23.75
N ALA A 103 -12.47 5.06 25.07
CA ALA A 103 -12.58 3.97 26.03
C ALA A 103 -13.92 3.23 25.84
N LEU A 104 -13.88 1.90 25.80
CA LEU A 104 -15.07 1.05 25.55
C LEU A 104 -16.18 1.24 26.59
N THR A 105 -15.85 1.71 27.80
CA THR A 105 -16.80 2.01 28.88
C THR A 105 -17.21 3.49 28.93
N GLY A 106 -16.72 4.31 28.01
CA GLY A 106 -16.91 5.76 28.00
C GLY A 106 -18.19 6.20 27.29
N ALA A 107 -18.67 7.39 27.65
CA ALA A 107 -19.85 8.00 27.05
C ALA A 107 -19.71 8.21 25.53
N GLN A 108 -18.51 8.58 25.05
CA GLN A 108 -18.27 8.77 23.62
C GLN A 108 -18.44 7.46 22.83
N TYR A 109 -17.84 6.37 23.31
CA TYR A 109 -18.01 5.06 22.66
C TYR A 109 -19.48 4.63 22.60
N ALA A 110 -20.25 4.88 23.67
CA ALA A 110 -21.68 4.58 23.69
C ALA A 110 -22.47 5.45 22.68
N ALA A 111 -22.10 6.71 22.52
CA ALA A 111 -22.71 7.61 21.53
C ALA A 111 -22.41 7.12 20.10
N ASP A 112 -21.14 6.85 19.77
CA ASP A 112 -20.71 6.37 18.45
C ASP A 112 -21.40 5.05 18.08
N LEU A 113 -21.51 4.11 19.03
CA LEU A 113 -22.19 2.84 18.82
C LEU A 113 -23.70 3.02 18.55
N ASN A 114 -24.35 3.94 19.27
CA ASN A 114 -25.78 4.22 19.06
C ASN A 114 -26.04 4.95 17.74
N GLU A 115 -25.11 5.81 17.31
CA GLU A 115 -25.15 6.44 15.98
C GLU A 115 -25.12 5.38 14.87
N ILE A 116 -24.15 4.47 14.92
CA ILE A 116 -24.03 3.38 13.94
C ILE A 116 -25.29 2.51 13.95
N LYS A 117 -25.89 2.21 15.11
CA LYS A 117 -27.16 1.47 15.17
C LYS A 117 -28.32 2.22 14.51
N ALA A 118 -28.38 3.53 14.66
CA ALA A 118 -29.47 4.36 14.13
C ALA A 118 -29.42 4.47 12.60
N TYR A 119 -28.21 4.60 12.02
CA TYR A 119 -28.02 4.78 10.58
C TYR A 119 -27.62 3.50 9.82
N GLY A 120 -27.01 2.53 10.49
CA GLY A 120 -26.56 1.28 9.88
C GLY A 120 -27.66 0.23 9.71
N GLY A 121 -28.89 0.53 10.14
CA GLY A 121 -30.05 -0.37 10.01
C GLY A 121 -31.01 -0.03 8.86
N THR A 122 -30.67 0.92 8.00
CA THR A 122 -31.57 1.41 6.92
C THR A 122 -31.39 0.77 5.55
N ASP A 123 -30.63 -0.32 5.42
CA ASP A 123 -30.53 -1.12 4.18
C ASP A 123 -30.95 -2.58 4.41
#